data_AF-A0A9P9ANQ3-F1
#
_entry.id   AF-A0A9P9ANQ3-F1
#
_cell.length_a   1.000
_cell.length_b   1.000
_cell.length_c   1.000
_cell.angle_alpha   90.00
_cell.angle_beta   90.00
_cell.angle_gamma   90.00
#
_symmetry.space_group_name_H-M   'P 1'
#
loop_
_entity.id
_entity.type
_entity.pdbx_description
1 polymer ?
#
loop_
_entity_poly.entity_id
_entity_poly.type
_entity_poly.pdbx_seq_one_letter_code
_entity_poly.pdbx_strand_id
1 'polypeptide(L)'
;MGKAQPYYVMPGLSFLAYPNRDSMPFREAYGIPEDHTVTRGPLPYEGNPALVKALIDLGWINWEIKPWLKGGMTWAQIQQQAAGASSPAEVDLIAKIGQLYSFSSPDEREKSYPVFGG
;
A
#
# COMPACT_ATOMS: atom_id res chain seq x y z
N MET A 1 7.03 6.23 5.31
CA MET A 1 6.12 5.35 6.08
C MET A 1 6.99 4.41 6.89
N GLY A 2 6.83 4.35 8.22
CA GLY A 2 7.52 3.35 9.03
C GLY A 2 7.10 1.95 8.56
N LYS A 3 8.07 1.04 8.41
CA LYS A 3 7.80 -0.33 7.95
C LYS A 3 6.88 -1.01 8.96
N ALA A 4 5.65 -1.36 8.55
CA ALA A 4 4.74 -2.12 9.39
C ALA A 4 5.41 -3.45 9.80
N GLN A 5 5.26 -3.82 11.08
CA GLN A 5 5.88 -5.02 11.66
C GLN A 5 4.81 -5.98 12.16
N PRO A 6 5.03 -7.31 12.15
CA PRO A 6 4.15 -8.27 12.81
C PRO A 6 3.88 -7.87 14.27
N TYR A 7 2.61 -7.93 14.67
CA TYR A 7 2.18 -7.62 16.03
C TYR A 7 1.24 -8.72 16.53
N TYR A 8 1.77 -9.54 17.44
CA TYR A 8 1.01 -10.64 18.02
C TYR A 8 -0.07 -10.11 18.98
N VAL A 9 -1.32 -10.54 18.76
CA VAL A 9 -2.45 -10.26 19.65
C VAL A 9 -3.03 -11.56 20.20
N MET A 10 -3.38 -12.49 19.32
CA MET A 10 -3.84 -13.82 19.68
C MET A 10 -3.60 -14.83 18.55
N PRO A 11 -3.64 -16.15 18.84
CA PRO A 11 -3.53 -17.18 17.81
C PRO A 11 -4.62 -17.01 16.73
N GLY A 12 -4.24 -17.24 15.47
CA GLY A 12 -5.17 -17.15 14.33
C GLY A 12 -5.34 -15.75 13.73
N LEU A 13 -4.76 -14.70 14.32
CA LEU A 13 -4.77 -13.34 13.74
C LEU A 13 -3.37 -12.93 13.26
N SER A 14 -3.26 -12.59 11.97
CA SER A 14 -2.02 -12.05 11.38
C SER A 14 -2.11 -10.53 11.25
N PHE A 15 -1.81 -9.82 12.34
CA PHE A 15 -1.78 -8.37 12.38
C PHE A 15 -0.37 -7.82 12.16
N LEU A 16 -0.32 -6.66 11.52
CA LEU A 16 0.84 -5.78 11.50
C LEU A 16 0.54 -4.53 12.35
N ALA A 17 1.57 -3.85 12.84
CA ALA A 17 1.46 -2.56 13.51
C ALA A 17 2.46 -1.55 12.94
N TYR A 18 2.07 -0.28 12.95
CA TYR A 18 2.97 0.84 12.67
C TYR A 18 2.56 2.09 13.47
N PRO A 19 3.51 2.99 13.82
CA PRO A 19 3.18 4.24 14.51
C PRO A 19 2.24 5.11 13.67
N ASN A 20 1.23 5.70 14.31
CA ASN A 20 0.25 6.57 13.66
C ASN A 20 0.33 7.99 14.21
N ARG A 21 0.77 8.92 13.35
CA ARG A 21 0.94 10.34 13.67
C ARG A 21 1.81 10.52 14.93
N ASP A 22 1.61 11.63 15.64
CA ASP A 22 2.29 11.92 16.89
C ASP A 22 1.55 11.28 18.08
N SER A 23 2.30 10.52 18.87
CA SER A 23 1.81 9.90 20.10
C SER A 23 2.19 10.68 21.37
N MET A 24 3.06 11.69 21.28
CA MET A 24 3.55 12.45 22.44
C MET A 24 2.47 13.18 23.24
N PRO A 25 1.43 13.79 22.62
CA PRO A 25 0.39 14.51 23.36
C PRO A 25 -0.42 13.62 24.31
N PHE A 26 -0.43 12.30 24.09
CA PHE A 26 -1.19 11.37 24.94
C PHE A 26 -0.61 11.21 26.34
N ARG A 27 0.65 11.57 26.57
CA ARG A 27 1.25 11.56 27.92
C ARG A 27 0.51 12.51 28.86
N GLU A 28 0.29 13.73 28.40
CA GLU A 28 -0.44 14.74 29.15
C GLU A 28 -1.94 14.44 29.17
N ALA A 29 -2.52 14.11 28.01
CA ALA A 29 -3.95 13.87 27.89
C ALA A 29 -4.47 12.71 28.76
N TYR A 30 -3.63 11.71 29.04
CA TYR A 30 -3.98 10.57 29.89
C TYR A 30 -3.40 10.66 31.30
N GLY A 31 -2.68 11.73 31.65
CA GLY A 31 -2.09 11.90 32.97
C GLY A 31 -1.03 10.85 33.30
N ILE A 32 -0.23 10.44 32.31
CA ILE A 32 0.86 9.44 32.42
C ILE A 32 2.24 10.07 32.12
N PRO A 33 2.65 11.13 32.84
CA PRO A 33 3.91 11.81 32.59
C PRO A 33 5.14 10.94 32.85
N GLU A 34 5.03 9.91 33.70
CA GLU A 34 6.10 8.97 34.05
C GLU A 34 6.42 7.95 32.95
N ASP A 35 5.48 7.69 32.04
CA ASP A 35 5.64 6.62 31.06
C ASP A 35 6.76 6.94 30.06
N HIS A 36 7.69 6.00 29.92
CA HIS A 36 8.83 6.12 29.01
C HIS A 36 8.47 5.80 27.56
N THR A 37 7.40 5.04 27.34
CA THR A 37 6.99 4.55 26.02
C THR A 37 5.50 4.76 25.81
N VAL A 38 5.14 5.66 24.89
CA VAL A 38 3.74 5.88 24.47
C VAL A 38 3.65 5.76 22.96
N THR A 39 2.84 4.81 22.48
CA THR A 39 2.64 4.57 21.05
C THR A 39 1.16 4.41 20.76
N ARG A 40 0.71 4.95 19.62
CA ARG A 40 -0.62 4.70 19.07
C ARG A 40 -0.47 4.31 17.61
N GLY A 41 -1.15 3.24 17.19
CA GLY A 41 -1.07 2.71 15.84
C GLY A 41 -2.27 1.84 15.48
N PRO A 42 -2.60 1.70 14.19
CA PRO A 42 -3.59 0.74 13.72
C PRO A 42 -3.02 -0.69 13.68
N LEU A 43 -3.92 -1.68 13.63
CA LEU A 43 -3.62 -3.09 13.45
C LEU A 43 -4.24 -3.64 12.14
N PRO A 44 -3.69 -3.31 10.96
CA PRO A 44 -4.14 -3.94 9.72
C PRO A 44 -3.76 -5.42 9.66
N TYR A 45 -4.49 -6.18 8.86
CA TYR A 45 -4.06 -7.52 8.46
C TYR A 45 -2.83 -7.48 7.55
N GLU A 46 -2.09 -8.58 7.56
CA GLU A 46 -0.99 -8.84 6.64
C GLU A 46 -1.41 -8.63 5.17
N GLY A 47 -0.49 -8.13 4.34
CA GLY A 47 -0.74 -7.76 2.95
C GLY A 47 -1.33 -6.36 2.73
N ASN A 48 -2.14 -5.82 3.65
CA ASN A 48 -2.77 -4.51 3.45
C ASN A 48 -1.77 -3.34 3.29
N PRO A 49 -0.70 -3.19 4.11
CA PRO A 49 0.29 -2.14 3.90
C PRO A 49 1.02 -2.25 2.56
N ALA A 50 1.26 -3.47 2.06
CA ALA A 50 1.92 -3.72 0.79
C ALA A 50 1.04 -3.30 -0.40
N LEU A 51 -0.26 -3.61 -0.34
CA LEU A 51 -1.24 -3.17 -1.34
C LEU A 51 -1.34 -1.65 -1.41
N VAL A 52 -1.48 -0.98 -0.26
CA VAL A 52 -1.57 0.50 -0.22
C VAL A 52 -0.30 1.14 -0.75
N LYS A 53 0.87 0.60 -0.39
CA LYS A 53 2.17 1.02 -0.94
C LYS A 53 2.19 0.89 -2.48
N ALA A 54 1.73 -0.23 -3.02
CA ALA A 54 1.65 -0.45 -4.46
C ALA A 54 0.74 0.59 -5.15
N LEU A 55 -0.44 0.88 -4.59
CA LEU A 55 -1.35 1.89 -5.14
C LEU A 55 -0.74 3.30 -5.11
N ILE A 56 0.03 3.65 -4.07
CA ILE A 56 0.78 4.91 -4.02
C ILE A 56 1.83 4.94 -5.14
N ASP A 57 2.64 3.89 -5.26
CA ASP A 57 3.72 3.81 -6.25
C ASP A 57 3.20 3.83 -7.70
N LEU A 58 2.01 3.27 -7.93
CA LEU A 58 1.30 3.30 -9.22
C LEU A 58 0.58 4.62 -9.51
N GLY A 59 0.60 5.57 -8.58
CA GLY A 59 -0.01 6.89 -8.75
C GLY A 59 -1.52 6.96 -8.49
N TRP A 60 -2.14 5.91 -7.96
CA TRP A 60 -3.58 5.90 -7.64
C TRP A 60 -3.93 6.76 -6.44
N ILE A 61 -3.06 6.80 -5.44
CA ILE A 61 -3.26 7.58 -4.22
C ILE A 61 -2.47 8.88 -4.35
N ASN A 62 -3.00 9.80 -5.17
CA ASN A 62 -2.44 11.12 -5.42
C ASN A 62 -3.56 12.17 -5.39
N TRP A 63 -3.39 13.20 -4.55
CA TRP A 63 -4.39 14.25 -4.33
C TRP A 63 -4.35 15.39 -5.35
N GLU A 64 -3.33 15.43 -6.21
CA GLU A 64 -3.22 16.45 -7.25
C GLU A 64 -4.31 16.28 -8.31
N ILE A 65 -4.86 17.41 -8.76
CA ILE A 65 -5.78 17.43 -9.90
C ILE A 65 -5.05 16.91 -11.14
N LYS A 66 -5.69 15.99 -11.86
CA LYS A 66 -5.14 15.37 -13.08
C LYS A 66 -5.91 15.86 -14.31
N PRO A 67 -5.39 16.83 -15.09
CA PRO A 67 -6.08 17.36 -16.29
C PRO A 67 -6.35 16.30 -17.38
N TRP A 68 -5.58 15.22 -17.37
CA TRP A 68 -5.77 14.07 -18.27
C TRP A 68 -6.94 13.16 -17.85
N LEU A 69 -7.37 13.21 -16.58
CA LEU A 69 -8.46 12.38 -16.08
C LEU A 69 -9.81 13.00 -16.46
N LYS A 70 -10.46 12.40 -17.47
CA LYS A 70 -11.70 12.89 -18.06
C LYS A 70 -12.77 11.81 -18.06
N GLY A 71 -14.04 12.22 -18.13
CA GLY A 71 -15.16 11.29 -18.27
C GLY A 71 -15.06 10.45 -19.55
N GLY A 72 -15.50 9.19 -19.47
CA GLY A 72 -15.49 8.25 -20.60
C GLY A 72 -14.21 7.43 -20.77
N MET A 73 -13.19 7.64 -19.92
CA MET A 73 -12.00 6.80 -19.92
C MET A 73 -12.26 5.42 -19.31
N THR A 74 -11.57 4.40 -19.81
CA THR A 74 -11.55 3.07 -19.21
C THR A 74 -10.54 3.00 -18.06
N TRP A 75 -10.71 2.04 -17.14
CA TRP A 75 -9.74 1.76 -16.08
C TRP A 75 -8.34 1.50 -16.62
N ALA A 76 -8.22 0.81 -17.76
CA ALA A 76 -6.94 0.54 -18.41
C ALA A 76 -6.25 1.82 -18.92
N GLN A 77 -7.01 2.76 -19.49
CA GLN A 77 -6.48 4.06 -19.92
C GLN A 77 -6.05 4.91 -18.72
N ILE A 78 -6.82 4.88 -17.62
CA ILE A 78 -6.46 5.58 -16.38
C ILE A 78 -5.19 4.96 -15.79
N GLN A 79 -5.09 3.64 -15.69
CA GLN A 79 -3.90 2.93 -15.22
C GLN A 79 -2.68 3.27 -16.08
N GLN A 80 -2.84 3.29 -17.40
CA GLN A 80 -1.76 3.66 -18.32
C GLN A 80 -1.23 5.06 -17.99
N GLN A 81 -2.11 6.04 -17.84
CA GLN A 81 -1.73 7.43 -17.54
C GLN A 81 -1.14 7.57 -16.13
N ALA A 82 -1.73 6.90 -15.13
CA ALA A 82 -1.28 6.97 -13.74
C ALA A 82 0.11 6.34 -13.55
N ALA A 83 0.34 5.15 -14.11
CA ALA A 83 1.59 4.42 -13.97
C ALA A 83 2.64 4.77 -15.02
N GLY A 84 2.27 5.50 -16.09
CA GLY A 84 3.16 5.80 -17.22
C GLY A 84 3.50 4.56 -18.06
N ALA A 85 2.50 3.73 -18.36
CA ALA A 85 2.65 2.58 -19.24
C ALA A 85 2.64 2.98 -20.73
N SER A 86 3.25 2.17 -21.59
CA SER A 86 3.32 2.39 -23.04
C SER A 86 1.94 2.38 -23.71
N SER A 87 1.03 1.51 -23.26
CA SER A 87 -0.32 1.38 -23.81
C SER A 87 -1.32 0.93 -22.73
N PRO A 88 -2.64 0.95 -23.00
CA PRO A 88 -3.65 0.41 -22.09
C PRO A 88 -3.80 -1.12 -22.23
N ALA A 89 -2.97 -1.80 -23.03
CA ALA A 89 -2.99 -3.25 -23.13
C ALA A 89 -2.51 -3.90 -21.84
N GLU A 90 -3.19 -4.97 -21.40
CA GLU A 90 -2.91 -5.66 -20.14
C GLU A 90 -1.43 -6.04 -19.97
N VAL A 91 -0.78 -6.55 -21.03
CA VAL A 91 0.64 -6.90 -21.03
C VAL A 91 1.56 -5.72 -20.68
N ASP A 92 1.27 -4.53 -21.21
CA ASP A 92 2.06 -3.32 -20.96
C ASP A 92 1.81 -2.79 -19.55
N LEU A 93 0.58 -2.91 -19.04
CA LEU A 93 0.23 -2.52 -17.68
C LEU A 93 0.93 -3.41 -16.65
N ILE A 94 0.95 -4.74 -16.85
CA ILE A 94 1.63 -5.70 -15.98
C ILE A 94 3.14 -5.49 -16.02
N ALA A 95 3.70 -5.30 -17.21
CA ALA A 95 5.12 -5.00 -17.36
C ALA A 95 5.48 -3.74 -16.57
N LYS A 96 4.64 -2.69 -16.63
CA LYS A 96 4.87 -1.45 -15.87
C LYS A 96 4.74 -1.64 -14.36
N ILE A 97 3.74 -2.40 -13.89
CA ILE A 97 3.62 -2.76 -12.47
C ILE A 97 4.88 -3.47 -11.98
N GLY A 98 5.40 -4.43 -12.76
CA GLY A 98 6.62 -5.16 -12.42
C GLY A 98 7.90 -4.30 -12.41
N GLN A 99 7.90 -3.13 -13.04
CA GLN A 99 8.99 -2.15 -12.96
C GLN A 99 8.87 -1.22 -11.75
N LEU A 100 7.65 -0.87 -11.35
CA LEU A 100 7.39 0.11 -10.30
C LEU A 100 7.27 -0.51 -8.91
N TYR A 101 6.75 -1.74 -8.84
CA TYR A 101 6.52 -2.44 -7.58
C TYR A 101 7.63 -3.44 -7.30
N SER A 102 8.24 -3.33 -6.12
CA SER A 102 9.19 -4.31 -5.60
C SER A 102 8.44 -5.36 -4.79
N PHE A 103 8.23 -6.54 -5.37
CA PHE A 103 7.70 -7.70 -4.68
C PHE A 103 8.69 -8.18 -3.61
N SER A 104 8.17 -8.73 -2.51
CA SER A 104 9.00 -9.24 -1.41
C SER A 104 9.74 -10.53 -1.78
N SER A 105 9.23 -11.27 -2.78
CA SER A 105 9.89 -12.42 -3.40
C SER A 105 9.38 -12.69 -4.83
N PRO A 106 10.11 -13.47 -5.64
CA PRO A 106 9.62 -13.95 -6.94
C PRO A 106 8.31 -14.76 -6.83
N ASP A 107 8.17 -15.60 -5.81
CA ASP A 107 6.97 -16.41 -5.56
C ASP A 107 5.73 -15.54 -5.29
N GLU A 108 5.89 -14.38 -4.65
CA GLU A 108 4.80 -13.42 -4.42
C GLU A 108 4.31 -12.83 -5.74
N ARG A 109 5.23 -12.58 -6.68
CA ARG A 109 4.90 -12.08 -8.03
C ARG A 109 4.12 -13.12 -8.84
N GLU A 110 4.52 -14.39 -8.77
CA GLU A 110 3.85 -15.47 -9.52
C GLU A 110 2.44 -15.77 -8.96
N LYS A 111 2.26 -15.74 -7.63
CA LYS A 111 0.94 -15.92 -6.99
C LYS A 111 -0.02 -14.75 -7.25
N SER A 112 0.48 -13.54 -7.46
CA SER A 112 -0.33 -12.33 -7.65
C SER A 112 -0.81 -12.14 -9.09
N TYR A 113 -0.10 -12.72 -10.06
CA TYR A 113 -0.56 -12.81 -11.43
C TYR A 113 -0.34 -14.24 -11.94
N PRO A 114 -1.21 -15.20 -11.54
CA PRO A 114 -1.16 -16.52 -12.14
C PRO A 114 -1.37 -16.33 -13.64
N VAL A 115 -0.33 -16.65 -14.43
CA VAL A 115 -0.46 -16.71 -15.87
C VAL A 115 -1.46 -17.81 -16.15
N PHE A 116 -2.75 -17.47 -16.26
CA PHE A 116 -3.74 -18.37 -16.82
C PHE A 116 -3.48 -18.43 -18.33
N GLY A 117 -2.48 -19.22 -18.70
CA GLY A 117 -2.08 -19.46 -20.09
C GLY A 117 -1.78 -20.92 -20.29
N GLY A 118 -2.69 -21.60 -21.00
CA GLY A 118 -2.61 -23.01 -21.41
C GLY A 118 -3.98 -23.68 -21.42
#